data_AF-A0A5S3SGL3-F1
#
_entry.id   AF-A0A5S3SGL3-F1
#
_cell.length_a   1.000
_cell.length_b   1.000
_cell.length_c   1.000
_cell.angle_alpha   90.00
_cell.angle_beta   90.00
_cell.angle_gamma   90.00
#
_symmetry.space_group_name_H-M   'P 1'
#
loop_
_entity.id
_entity.type
_entity.pdbx_description
1 polymer ?
#
loop_
_entity_poly.entity_id
_entity_poly.type
_entity_poly.pdbx_seq_one_letter_code
_entity_poly.pdbx_strand_id
1 'polypeptide(L)'
;MVLAIRGTASLYDASTDCRANISVCDGGHSVHAGFNTLFETLKSELAPLLSSLKPHATVHCVGHSLGGAVASLVADWAKRRFDVNVKLYTFGAPKVGLTNFALSTTNALEPKNIFRCVNGGDIVPMVPFWPFMQAPYNAPEYKMDNNQIIAPWHHLMKYYTRNSQKQSWDSINKRVTFNPFKRVTLDIAHATQVQPSIYWMNRLSEALMTVLRQAKLGALNALQSGTANGLGLYDKIAMILANNNFHTVDLTGPINGLLACMLAFAGYARTKIKELSAEFIKWVFEKTLQMVNRIAQQALSAVD
;
A
#
# COMPACT_ATOMS: atom_id res chain seq x y z
N MET A 1 1.75 -26.98 -6.47
CA MET A 1 0.79 -26.28 -7.36
C MET A 1 1.26 -24.84 -7.57
N VAL A 2 1.09 -24.28 -8.76
CA VAL A 2 1.38 -22.86 -9.03
C VAL A 2 0.10 -22.17 -9.48
N LEU A 3 -0.28 -21.10 -8.81
CA LEU A 3 -1.41 -20.23 -9.15
C LEU A 3 -0.83 -18.91 -9.65
N ALA A 4 -0.83 -18.71 -10.97
CA ALA A 4 -0.35 -17.48 -11.60
C ALA A 4 -1.54 -16.58 -11.94
N ILE A 5 -1.61 -15.44 -11.27
CA ILE A 5 -2.72 -14.49 -11.41
C ILE A 5 -2.26 -13.32 -12.27
N ARG A 6 -2.90 -13.19 -13.43
CA ARG A 6 -2.64 -12.11 -14.38
C ARG A 6 -3.19 -10.79 -13.83
N GLY A 7 -2.42 -9.71 -13.99
CA GLY A 7 -2.95 -8.34 -13.87
C GLY A 7 -3.68 -7.95 -15.16
N THR A 8 -4.84 -7.33 -15.06
CA THR A 8 -5.66 -6.98 -16.22
C THR A 8 -5.59 -5.49 -16.53
N ALA A 9 -5.52 -5.14 -17.82
CA ALA A 9 -5.70 -3.77 -18.31
C ALA A 9 -7.11 -3.26 -17.96
N SER A 10 -8.19 -4.01 -18.25
CA SER A 10 -9.59 -3.58 -18.02
C SER A 10 -10.00 -3.30 -16.57
N LEU A 11 -9.13 -3.61 -15.60
CA LEU A 11 -9.31 -3.22 -14.20
C LEU A 11 -8.81 -1.78 -13.94
N TYR A 12 -8.52 -1.02 -15.01
CA TYR A 12 -8.44 0.44 -15.03
C TYR A 12 -9.49 1.02 -14.07
N ASP A 13 -10.77 0.61 -14.17
CA ASP A 13 -11.87 1.08 -13.31
C ASP A 13 -11.73 0.78 -11.82
N ALA A 14 -11.21 -0.38 -11.43
CA ALA A 14 -10.97 -0.72 -10.02
C ALA A 14 -9.76 0.03 -9.42
N SER A 15 -8.87 0.56 -10.28
CA SER A 15 -7.73 1.40 -9.91
C SER A 15 -7.99 2.90 -10.08
N THR A 16 -8.91 3.34 -10.96
CA THR A 16 -9.42 4.71 -11.04
C THR A 16 -10.34 5.02 -9.87
N ASP A 17 -11.02 4.02 -9.32
CA ASP A 17 -11.66 4.09 -8.01
C ASP A 17 -10.63 3.99 -6.87
N CYS A 18 -9.56 4.81 -6.94
CA CYS A 18 -8.72 5.19 -5.80
C CYS A 18 -9.52 5.91 -4.68
N ARG A 19 -10.84 5.88 -4.73
CA ARG A 19 -11.65 5.86 -3.52
C ARG A 19 -11.22 4.61 -2.77
N ALA A 20 -10.39 4.82 -1.76
CA ALA A 20 -9.92 3.88 -0.74
C ALA A 20 -11.07 3.15 -0.02
N ASN A 21 -11.93 2.49 -0.77
CA ASN A 21 -13.07 1.76 -0.32
C ASN A 21 -12.52 0.48 0.29
N ILE A 22 -12.84 0.29 1.56
CA ILE A 22 -12.37 -0.84 2.34
C ILE A 22 -13.51 -1.85 2.40
N SER A 23 -13.20 -3.11 2.11
CA SER A 23 -14.04 -4.24 2.45
C SER A 23 -13.34 -5.12 3.49
N VAL A 24 -14.08 -6.06 4.07
CA VAL A 24 -13.53 -7.07 4.98
C VAL A 24 -13.33 -8.36 4.18
N CYS A 25 -12.12 -8.91 4.19
CA CYS A 25 -11.84 -10.20 3.57
C CYS A 25 -12.30 -11.36 4.48
N ASP A 26 -12.31 -12.58 3.96
CA ASP A 26 -12.68 -13.82 4.68
C ASP A 26 -11.94 -13.99 6.03
N GLY A 27 -10.68 -13.52 6.09
CA GLY A 27 -9.88 -13.53 7.31
C GLY A 27 -10.28 -12.48 8.36
N GLY A 28 -11.32 -11.67 8.12
CA GLY A 28 -11.78 -10.61 9.03
C GLY A 28 -10.95 -9.32 8.96
N HIS A 29 -10.10 -9.14 7.94
CA HIS A 29 -9.20 -8.00 7.83
C HIS A 29 -9.62 -7.00 6.75
N SER A 30 -9.22 -5.74 6.94
CA SER A 30 -9.56 -4.62 6.06
C SER A 30 -8.67 -4.61 4.83
N VAL A 31 -9.28 -4.75 3.65
CA VAL A 31 -8.59 -4.82 2.35
C VAL A 31 -9.23 -3.86 1.35
N HIS A 32 -8.52 -3.56 0.25
CA HIS A 32 -9.06 -2.77 -0.85
C HIS A 32 -10.25 -3.50 -1.49
N ALA A 33 -11.40 -2.84 -1.54
CA ALA A 33 -12.66 -3.46 -1.98
C ALA A 33 -12.56 -4.04 -3.39
N GLY A 34 -11.93 -3.33 -4.33
CA GLY A 34 -11.78 -3.82 -5.71
C GLY A 34 -10.96 -5.11 -5.81
N PHE A 35 -9.92 -5.26 -4.97
CA PHE A 35 -9.11 -6.49 -4.97
C PHE A 35 -9.87 -7.64 -4.34
N ASN A 36 -10.63 -7.36 -3.28
CA ASN A 36 -11.45 -8.35 -2.61
C ASN A 36 -12.57 -8.85 -3.53
N THR A 37 -13.31 -7.97 -4.20
CA THR A 37 -14.36 -8.34 -5.14
C THR A 37 -13.83 -9.28 -6.22
N LEU A 38 -12.67 -8.96 -6.81
CA LEU A 38 -12.04 -9.83 -7.82
C LEU A 38 -11.58 -11.16 -7.22
N PHE A 39 -11.05 -11.15 -5.99
CA PHE A 39 -10.68 -12.39 -5.32
C PHE A 39 -11.91 -13.28 -5.03
N GLU A 40 -13.02 -12.70 -4.57
CA GLU A 40 -14.27 -13.44 -4.31
C GLU A 40 -14.77 -14.17 -5.57
N THR A 41 -14.65 -13.57 -6.76
CA THR A 41 -15.05 -14.24 -8.01
C THR A 41 -14.20 -15.47 -8.35
N LEU A 42 -12.98 -15.57 -7.82
CA LEU A 42 -12.07 -16.70 -8.08
C LEU A 42 -12.28 -17.87 -7.12
N LYS A 43 -12.94 -17.67 -5.97
CA LYS A 43 -13.02 -18.68 -4.90
C LYS A 43 -13.70 -19.97 -5.34
N SER A 44 -14.78 -19.88 -6.12
CA SER A 44 -15.55 -21.04 -6.57
C SER A 44 -14.72 -22.00 -7.42
N GLU A 45 -13.79 -21.47 -8.22
CA GLU A 45 -12.88 -22.25 -9.05
C GLU A 45 -11.66 -22.75 -8.26
N LEU A 46 -11.12 -21.92 -7.36
CA LEU A 46 -9.91 -22.25 -6.60
C LEU A 46 -10.17 -23.24 -5.46
N ALA A 47 -11.34 -23.20 -4.83
CA ALA A 47 -11.62 -24.01 -3.65
C ALA A 47 -11.56 -25.53 -3.93
N PRO A 48 -12.19 -26.07 -5.00
CA PRO A 48 -12.07 -27.49 -5.33
C PRO A 48 -10.62 -27.91 -5.64
N LEU A 49 -9.88 -27.05 -6.35
CA LEU A 49 -8.47 -27.30 -6.69
C LEU A 49 -7.62 -27.44 -5.43
N LEU A 50 -7.74 -26.48 -4.50
CA LEU A 50 -7.01 -26.49 -3.23
C LEU A 50 -7.43 -27.65 -2.32
N SER A 51 -8.73 -27.99 -2.30
CA SER A 51 -9.26 -29.09 -1.47
C SER A 51 -8.80 -30.47 -1.94
N SER A 52 -8.50 -30.61 -3.23
CA SER A 52 -8.00 -31.86 -3.82
C SER A 52 -6.53 -32.14 -3.53
N LEU A 53 -5.79 -31.16 -2.99
CA LEU A 53 -4.37 -31.31 -2.72
C LEU A 53 -4.13 -32.20 -1.49
N LYS A 54 -2.99 -32.90 -1.51
CA LYS A 54 -2.53 -33.64 -0.33
C LYS A 54 -2.24 -32.66 0.83
N PRO A 55 -2.45 -33.08 2.09
CA PRO A 55 -2.03 -32.33 3.27
C PRO A 55 -0.60 -31.79 3.14
N HIS A 56 -0.40 -30.54 3.51
CA HIS A 56 0.88 -29.82 3.46
C HIS A 56 1.50 -29.65 2.06
N ALA A 57 0.76 -29.92 0.98
CA ALA A 57 1.21 -29.60 -0.37
C ALA A 57 1.59 -28.13 -0.49
N THR A 58 2.64 -27.83 -1.26
CA THR A 58 3.07 -26.43 -1.47
C THR A 58 2.31 -25.79 -2.63
N VAL A 59 1.70 -24.63 -2.34
CA VAL A 59 0.99 -23.77 -3.27
C VAL A 59 1.80 -22.48 -3.45
N HIS A 60 2.25 -22.23 -4.68
CA HIS A 60 2.94 -21.00 -5.05
C HIS A 60 1.92 -20.03 -5.65
N CYS A 61 1.61 -18.94 -4.95
CA CYS A 61 0.77 -17.87 -5.43
C CYS A 61 1.66 -16.80 -6.06
N VAL A 62 1.47 -16.52 -7.35
CA VAL A 62 2.34 -15.64 -8.13
C VAL A 62 1.50 -14.57 -8.83
N GLY A 63 1.94 -13.32 -8.82
CA GLY A 63 1.27 -12.28 -9.57
C GLY A 63 2.10 -11.02 -9.79
N HIS A 64 1.82 -10.32 -10.88
CA HIS A 64 2.39 -9.01 -11.23
C HIS A 64 1.32 -7.94 -11.17
N SER A 65 1.73 -6.72 -10.78
CA SER A 65 0.82 -5.58 -10.70
C SER A 65 -0.42 -5.94 -9.88
N LEU A 66 -1.61 -5.67 -10.40
CA LEU A 66 -2.89 -6.04 -9.82
C LEU A 66 -3.03 -7.55 -9.55
N GLY A 67 -2.49 -8.40 -10.42
CA GLY A 67 -2.47 -9.84 -10.18
C GLY A 67 -1.70 -10.22 -8.92
N GLY A 68 -0.66 -9.47 -8.56
CA GLY A 68 0.07 -9.66 -7.30
C GLY A 68 -0.73 -9.25 -6.06
N ALA A 69 -1.60 -8.24 -6.18
CA ALA A 69 -2.52 -7.88 -5.11
C ALA A 69 -3.54 -9.00 -4.84
N VAL A 70 -4.16 -9.53 -5.90
CA VAL A 70 -5.08 -10.67 -5.79
C VAL A 70 -4.36 -11.93 -5.33
N ALA A 71 -3.13 -12.18 -5.79
CA ALA A 71 -2.33 -13.32 -5.32
C ALA A 71 -2.04 -13.25 -3.82
N SER A 72 -1.95 -12.06 -3.24
CA SER A 72 -1.80 -11.88 -1.79
C SER A 72 -3.06 -12.29 -1.03
N LEU A 73 -4.25 -11.97 -1.55
CA LEU A 73 -5.53 -12.39 -0.97
C LEU A 73 -5.72 -13.92 -1.09
N VAL A 74 -5.40 -14.48 -2.26
CA VAL A 74 -5.43 -15.93 -2.49
C VAL A 74 -4.47 -16.65 -1.52
N ALA A 75 -3.26 -16.12 -1.32
CA ALA A 75 -2.28 -16.72 -0.41
C ALA A 75 -2.76 -16.71 1.05
N ASP A 76 -3.31 -15.58 1.52
CA ASP A 76 -3.86 -15.46 2.88
C ASP A 76 -5.03 -16.44 3.09
N TRP A 77 -5.99 -16.46 2.16
CA TRP A 77 -7.14 -17.37 2.22
C TRP A 77 -6.73 -18.83 2.13
N ALA A 78 -5.84 -19.19 1.19
CA ALA A 78 -5.39 -20.56 1.02
C ALA A 78 -4.72 -21.09 2.30
N LYS A 79 -3.89 -20.25 2.94
CA LYS A 79 -3.20 -20.61 4.20
C LYS A 79 -4.16 -20.79 5.37
N ARG A 80 -5.26 -20.04 5.42
CA ARG A 80 -6.25 -20.10 6.51
C ARG A 80 -7.27 -21.22 6.33
N ARG A 81 -7.65 -21.52 5.09
CA ARG A 81 -8.83 -22.36 4.80
C ARG A 81 -8.50 -23.81 4.47
N PHE A 82 -7.27 -24.08 4.02
CA PHE A 82 -6.82 -25.41 3.59
C PHE A 82 -5.53 -25.81 4.29
N ASP A 83 -5.31 -27.10 4.45
CA ASP A 83 -4.08 -27.65 5.03
C ASP A 83 -2.95 -27.70 3.99
N VAL A 84 -2.44 -26.52 3.62
CA VAL A 84 -1.39 -26.36 2.60
C VAL A 84 -0.27 -25.44 3.09
N ASN A 85 0.91 -25.64 2.51
CA ASN A 85 2.01 -24.68 2.61
C ASN A 85 1.86 -23.64 1.50
N VAL A 86 2.04 -22.36 1.82
CA VAL A 86 1.84 -21.28 0.84
C VAL A 86 3.10 -20.45 0.70
N LYS A 87 3.51 -20.19 -0.54
CA LYS A 87 4.56 -19.23 -0.90
C LYS A 87 3.98 -18.15 -1.79
N LEU A 88 4.24 -16.90 -1.46
CA LEU A 88 3.71 -15.74 -2.18
C LEU A 88 4.83 -15.03 -2.94
N TYR A 89 4.64 -14.80 -4.23
CA TYR A 89 5.58 -14.09 -5.10
C TYR A 89 4.84 -12.94 -5.77
N THR A 90 5.25 -11.72 -5.48
CA THR A 90 4.61 -10.53 -6.06
C THR A 90 5.64 -9.65 -6.74
N PHE A 91 5.30 -9.13 -7.92
CA PHE A 91 6.16 -8.25 -8.70
C PHE A 91 5.43 -6.94 -8.96
N GLY A 92 5.91 -5.82 -8.43
CA GLY A 92 5.26 -4.52 -8.65
C GLY A 92 3.83 -4.44 -8.09
N ALA A 93 3.47 -5.27 -7.11
CA ALA A 93 2.10 -5.33 -6.62
C ALA A 93 1.73 -4.11 -5.76
N PRO A 94 0.54 -3.51 -5.95
CA PRO A 94 0.05 -2.46 -5.08
C PRO A 94 -0.23 -2.98 -3.66
N LYS A 95 -0.49 -2.06 -2.75
CA LYS A 95 -0.80 -2.34 -1.34
C LYS A 95 -2.23 -2.84 -1.20
N VAL A 96 -2.42 -4.00 -0.58
CA VAL A 96 -3.68 -4.76 -0.63
C VAL A 96 -4.64 -4.38 0.48
N GLY A 97 -4.17 -4.01 1.67
CA GLY A 97 -5.05 -3.76 2.80
C GLY A 97 -4.44 -2.86 3.85
N LEU A 98 -5.06 -2.80 5.02
CA LEU A 98 -4.53 -2.00 6.13
C LEU A 98 -3.53 -2.80 6.97
N THR A 99 -3.05 -2.18 8.05
CA THR A 99 -2.11 -2.80 9.00
C THR A 99 -2.57 -4.16 9.52
N ASN A 100 -3.87 -4.34 9.78
CA ASN A 100 -4.42 -5.61 10.27
C ASN A 100 -4.23 -6.75 9.26
N PHE A 101 -4.55 -6.51 7.99
CA PHE A 101 -4.31 -7.47 6.91
C PHE A 101 -2.82 -7.75 6.74
N ALA A 102 -2.01 -6.71 6.54
CA ALA A 102 -0.58 -6.86 6.28
C ALA A 102 0.14 -7.63 7.40
N LEU A 103 -0.12 -7.28 8.67
CA LEU A 103 0.45 -7.97 9.83
C LEU A 103 -0.02 -9.43 9.91
N SER A 104 -1.33 -9.67 9.80
CA SER A 104 -1.92 -11.00 9.94
C SER A 104 -1.45 -11.96 8.85
N THR A 105 -1.42 -11.51 7.58
CA THR A 105 -0.91 -12.31 6.47
C THR A 105 0.58 -12.58 6.59
N THR A 106 1.36 -11.61 7.08
CA THR A 106 2.81 -11.81 7.33
C THR A 106 3.06 -12.87 8.37
N ASN A 107 2.29 -12.86 9.45
CA ASN A 107 2.39 -13.85 10.52
C ASN A 107 1.93 -15.25 10.05
N ALA A 108 0.83 -15.31 9.29
CA ALA A 108 0.27 -16.57 8.80
C ALA A 108 1.17 -17.29 7.77
N LEU A 109 1.78 -16.53 6.86
CA LEU A 109 2.66 -17.08 5.83
C LEU A 109 4.11 -17.23 6.31
N GLU A 110 4.52 -16.47 7.33
CA GLU A 110 5.91 -16.23 7.73
C GLU A 110 6.71 -15.43 6.69
N PRO A 111 7.56 -14.45 7.10
CA PRO A 111 8.32 -13.62 6.16
C PRO A 111 9.17 -14.40 5.14
N LYS A 112 9.69 -15.57 5.52
CA LYS A 112 10.51 -16.43 4.64
C LYS A 112 9.78 -16.97 3.41
N ASN A 113 8.44 -16.96 3.42
CA ASN A 113 7.60 -17.44 2.33
C ASN A 113 6.99 -16.29 1.49
N ILE A 114 7.34 -15.03 1.79
CA ILE A 114 6.82 -13.86 1.08
C ILE A 114 7.95 -13.19 0.29
N PHE A 115 7.85 -13.26 -1.03
CA PHE A 115 8.81 -12.73 -1.99
C PHE A 115 8.20 -11.52 -2.71
N ARG A 116 8.19 -10.38 -2.01
CA ARG A 116 7.72 -9.10 -2.57
C ARG A 116 8.85 -8.40 -3.31
N CYS A 117 8.74 -8.37 -4.63
CA CYS A 117 9.73 -7.83 -5.55
C CYS A 117 9.32 -6.44 -6.04
N VAL A 118 10.22 -5.46 -5.91
CA VAL A 118 9.98 -4.07 -6.28
C VAL A 118 11.14 -3.50 -7.11
N ASN A 119 10.81 -2.79 -8.19
CA ASN A 119 11.78 -1.93 -8.90
C ASN A 119 11.78 -0.54 -8.24
N GLY A 120 12.94 0.08 -8.08
CA GLY A 120 13.06 1.35 -7.36
C GLY A 120 12.40 2.55 -8.04
N GLY A 121 12.17 2.49 -9.36
CA GLY A 121 11.40 3.49 -10.10
C GLY A 121 9.91 3.16 -10.25
N ASP A 122 9.46 1.98 -9.83
CA ASP A 122 8.07 1.58 -9.94
C ASP A 122 7.24 2.20 -8.82
N ILE A 123 6.24 3.00 -9.20
CA ILE A 123 5.33 3.67 -8.26
C ILE A 123 4.16 2.79 -7.82
N VAL A 124 3.81 1.73 -8.58
CA VAL A 124 2.64 0.90 -8.29
C VAL A 124 2.71 0.25 -6.90
N PRO A 125 3.87 -0.25 -6.42
CA PRO A 125 4.06 -0.70 -5.04
C PRO A 125 3.72 0.33 -3.95
N MET A 126 3.64 1.62 -4.30
CA MET A 126 3.38 2.70 -3.37
C MET A 126 1.89 3.07 -3.26
N VAL A 127 1.04 2.57 -4.18
CA VAL A 127 -0.40 2.81 -4.21
C VAL A 127 -1.21 1.58 -3.76
N PRO A 128 -2.46 1.72 -3.27
CA PRO A 128 -3.06 2.97 -2.82
C PRO A 128 -2.18 3.62 -1.75
N PHE A 129 -2.28 4.94 -1.62
CA PHE A 129 -1.37 5.64 -0.71
C PHE A 129 -1.73 5.32 0.74
N TRP A 130 -1.26 6.09 1.73
CA TRP A 130 -1.64 5.82 3.13
C TRP A 130 -3.17 5.68 3.31
N PRO A 131 -3.64 4.90 4.29
CA PRO A 131 -2.88 4.05 5.21
C PRO A 131 -2.77 2.60 4.71
N PHE A 132 -2.87 2.35 3.40
CA PHE A 132 -2.70 1.01 2.86
C PHE A 132 -1.27 0.52 3.07
N MET A 133 -1.18 -0.79 3.25
CA MET A 133 -0.03 -1.58 3.64
C MET A 133 -0.04 -2.90 2.85
N GLN A 134 1.09 -3.58 2.86
CA GLN A 134 1.27 -4.83 2.16
C GLN A 134 2.10 -5.81 2.98
N ALA A 135 1.84 -7.11 2.78
CA ALA A 135 2.72 -8.15 3.30
C ALA A 135 3.99 -8.26 2.42
N PRO A 136 5.19 -8.39 2.99
CA PRO A 136 5.43 -8.62 4.40
C PRO A 136 5.47 -7.31 5.22
N TYR A 137 4.86 -7.32 6.41
CA TYR A 137 4.76 -6.18 7.30
C TYR A 137 6.05 -6.01 8.12
N ASN A 138 6.68 -4.83 8.03
CA ASN A 138 7.96 -4.53 8.70
C ASN A 138 9.07 -5.57 8.43
N ALA A 139 9.07 -6.17 7.24
CA ALA A 139 10.12 -7.06 6.78
C ALA A 139 10.71 -6.57 5.45
N PRO A 140 11.91 -7.04 5.07
CA PRO A 140 12.55 -6.59 3.84
C PRO A 140 11.77 -6.98 2.58
N GLU A 141 11.72 -6.06 1.63
CA GLU A 141 11.32 -6.31 0.25
C GLU A 141 12.56 -6.62 -0.61
N TYR A 142 12.35 -7.35 -1.71
CA TYR A 142 13.37 -7.68 -2.70
C TYR A 142 13.50 -6.54 -3.70
N LYS A 143 14.50 -5.69 -3.51
CA LYS A 143 14.73 -4.52 -4.35
C LYS A 143 15.56 -4.91 -5.58
N MET A 144 14.92 -4.88 -6.75
CA MET A 144 15.47 -5.37 -8.00
C MET A 144 16.47 -4.40 -8.66
N ASP A 145 16.34 -3.11 -8.39
CA ASP A 145 17.30 -2.09 -8.81
C ASP A 145 17.52 -1.04 -7.71
N ASN A 146 18.51 -0.16 -7.88
CA ASN A 146 18.76 0.94 -6.94
C ASN A 146 18.19 2.28 -7.43
N ASN A 147 17.31 2.28 -8.42
CA ASN A 147 16.72 3.52 -8.91
C ASN A 147 15.95 4.22 -7.77
N GLN A 148 15.95 5.55 -7.79
CA GLN A 148 15.28 6.41 -6.81
C GLN A 148 14.33 7.41 -7.48
N ILE A 149 14.41 7.52 -8.81
CA ILE A 149 13.57 8.39 -9.61
C ILE A 149 12.36 7.59 -10.05
N ILE A 150 11.17 8.19 -9.90
CA ILE A 150 9.93 7.59 -10.39
C ILE A 150 10.01 7.47 -11.91
N ALA A 151 9.86 6.24 -12.40
CA ALA A 151 9.93 5.90 -13.81
C ALA A 151 8.80 4.91 -14.12
N PRO A 152 7.61 5.41 -14.54
CA PRO A 152 6.40 4.59 -14.70
C PRO A 152 6.60 3.29 -15.48
N TRP A 153 7.44 3.31 -16.52
CA TRP A 153 7.75 2.13 -17.32
C TRP A 153 8.51 1.03 -16.55
N HIS A 154 9.18 1.32 -15.42
CA HIS A 154 9.80 0.30 -14.55
C HIS A 154 8.78 -0.67 -13.96
N HIS A 155 7.49 -0.36 -14.05
CA HIS A 155 6.42 -1.26 -13.68
C HIS A 155 6.30 -2.49 -14.60
N LEU A 156 6.75 -2.39 -15.86
CA LEU A 156 6.60 -3.48 -16.83
C LEU A 156 7.41 -4.72 -16.43
N MET A 157 6.81 -5.89 -16.64
CA MET A 157 7.43 -7.19 -16.31
C MET A 157 8.82 -7.34 -16.95
N LYS A 158 9.04 -6.81 -18.16
CA LYS A 158 10.37 -6.83 -18.80
C LYS A 158 11.49 -6.25 -17.94
N TYR A 159 11.21 -5.23 -17.11
CA TYR A 159 12.20 -4.66 -16.21
C TYR A 159 12.40 -5.52 -14.97
N TYR A 160 11.34 -6.11 -14.42
CA TYR A 160 11.45 -7.10 -13.35
C TYR A 160 12.29 -8.31 -13.78
N THR A 161 12.03 -8.86 -14.96
CA THR A 161 12.82 -9.95 -15.55
C THR A 161 14.25 -9.51 -15.79
N ARG A 162 14.49 -8.37 -16.46
CA ARG A 162 15.84 -7.87 -16.74
C ARG A 162 16.64 -7.63 -15.46
N ASN A 163 16.04 -7.03 -14.45
CA ASN A 163 16.73 -6.68 -13.21
C ASN A 163 16.99 -7.91 -12.33
N SER A 164 16.16 -8.95 -12.43
CA SER A 164 16.38 -10.23 -11.73
C SER A 164 17.30 -11.19 -12.47
N GLN A 165 17.62 -10.95 -13.75
CA GLN A 165 18.55 -11.79 -14.51
C GLN A 165 19.90 -11.88 -13.77
N LYS A 166 20.36 -13.12 -13.55
CA LYS A 166 21.61 -13.46 -12.84
C LYS A 166 21.60 -13.22 -11.32
N GLN A 167 20.43 -12.96 -10.72
CA GLN A 167 20.31 -12.87 -9.26
C GLN A 167 19.70 -14.14 -8.69
N SER A 168 20.19 -14.56 -7.52
CA SER A 168 19.52 -15.51 -6.64
C SER A 168 18.76 -14.76 -5.54
N TRP A 169 17.86 -15.45 -4.82
CA TRP A 169 17.17 -14.86 -3.67
C TRP A 169 18.12 -14.36 -2.57
N ASP A 170 19.34 -14.89 -2.51
CA ASP A 170 20.36 -14.48 -1.55
C ASP A 170 21.18 -13.28 -2.03
N SER A 171 21.32 -13.09 -3.34
CA SER A 171 22.05 -11.96 -3.91
C SER A 171 21.20 -10.70 -4.10
N ILE A 172 19.87 -10.82 -4.16
CA ILE A 172 18.98 -9.66 -4.31
C ILE A 172 19.06 -8.78 -3.05
N ASN A 173 19.21 -7.47 -3.24
CA ASN A 173 19.22 -6.48 -2.16
C ASN A 173 17.89 -6.50 -1.39
N LYS A 174 17.93 -6.83 -0.10
CA LYS A 174 16.78 -6.86 0.81
C LYS A 174 16.71 -5.55 1.59
N ARG A 175 15.60 -4.81 1.48
CA ARG A 175 15.45 -3.49 2.13
C ARG A 175 14.07 -3.37 2.78
N VAL A 176 14.04 -2.87 4.02
CA VAL A 176 12.79 -2.34 4.61
C VAL A 176 12.62 -0.92 4.07
N THR A 177 11.77 -0.76 3.05
CA THR A 177 11.53 0.51 2.35
C THR A 177 10.60 1.44 3.12
N PHE A 178 9.65 0.87 3.85
CA PHE A 178 8.71 1.57 4.71
C PHE A 178 8.65 0.91 6.09
N ASN A 179 8.80 1.69 7.16
CA ASN A 179 8.60 1.22 8.52
C ASN A 179 7.49 2.06 9.18
N PRO A 180 6.29 1.48 9.42
CA PRO A 180 5.18 2.22 10.00
C PRO A 180 5.55 2.83 11.35
N PHE A 181 6.39 2.17 12.17
CA PHE A 181 6.78 2.62 13.51
C PHE A 181 7.90 3.65 13.53
N LYS A 182 8.52 3.92 12.38
CA LYS A 182 9.54 4.98 12.28
C LYS A 182 8.89 6.31 12.65
N ARG A 183 9.43 6.97 13.68
CA ARG A 183 9.00 8.31 14.07
C ARG A 183 9.60 9.30 13.09
N VAL A 184 8.73 9.99 12.35
CA VAL A 184 9.10 11.04 11.41
C VAL A 184 8.25 12.25 11.71
N THR A 185 8.90 13.40 11.89
CA THR A 185 8.25 14.71 12.01
C THR A 185 8.79 15.57 10.89
N LEU A 186 7.90 16.15 10.11
CA LEU A 186 8.26 17.04 9.01
C LEU A 186 8.07 18.49 9.48
N ASP A 187 8.90 19.37 8.95
CA ASP A 187 8.91 20.79 9.30
C ASP A 187 8.58 21.64 8.07
N ILE A 188 7.74 22.64 8.26
CA ILE A 188 7.36 23.60 7.21
C ILE A 188 8.58 24.31 6.61
N ALA A 189 9.62 24.58 7.41
CA ALA A 189 10.87 25.22 6.96
C ALA A 189 11.60 24.39 5.89
N HIS A 190 11.39 23.07 5.87
CA HIS A 190 12.02 22.16 4.91
C HIS A 190 11.08 21.71 3.79
N ALA A 191 9.84 22.23 3.73
CA ALA A 191 8.85 21.81 2.74
C ALA A 191 9.33 22.03 1.29
N THR A 192 10.11 23.08 1.04
CA THR A 192 10.66 23.38 -0.30
C THR A 192 11.70 22.36 -0.79
N GLN A 193 12.23 21.52 0.08
CA GLN A 193 13.18 20.45 -0.27
C GLN A 193 12.46 19.17 -0.73
N VAL A 194 11.13 19.12 -0.59
CA VAL A 194 10.34 17.96 -0.96
C VAL A 194 10.25 17.86 -2.47
N GLN A 195 10.59 16.68 -2.99
CA GLN A 195 10.53 16.37 -4.41
C GLN A 195 9.69 15.11 -4.67
N PRO A 196 8.99 15.03 -5.82
CA PRO A 196 8.25 13.83 -6.19
C PRO A 196 9.17 12.62 -6.37
N SER A 197 9.18 11.73 -5.38
CA SER A 197 10.03 10.53 -5.35
C SER A 197 9.46 9.46 -4.44
N ILE A 198 9.86 8.21 -4.65
CA ILE A 198 9.51 7.08 -3.78
C ILE A 198 10.00 7.31 -2.34
N TYR A 199 11.17 7.95 -2.19
CA TYR A 199 11.71 8.35 -0.89
C TYR A 199 10.72 9.26 -0.14
N TRP A 200 10.30 10.35 -0.78
CA TRP A 200 9.38 11.30 -0.16
C TRP A 200 7.98 10.71 0.05
N MET A 201 7.50 9.81 -0.82
CA MET A 201 6.26 9.08 -0.58
C MET A 201 6.31 8.26 0.72
N ASN A 202 7.43 7.59 1.01
CA ASN A 202 7.64 6.86 2.26
C ASN A 202 7.74 7.82 3.46
N ARG A 203 8.48 8.92 3.34
CA ARG A 203 8.60 9.94 4.41
C ARG A 203 7.26 10.57 4.77
N LEU A 204 6.44 10.94 3.78
CA LEU A 204 5.09 11.47 3.99
C LEU A 204 4.19 10.44 4.70
N SER A 205 4.24 9.17 4.28
CA SER A 205 3.47 8.09 4.92
C SER A 205 3.89 7.86 6.38
N GLU A 206 5.21 7.82 6.67
CA GLU A 206 5.72 7.63 8.03
C GLU A 206 5.40 8.82 8.94
N ALA A 207 5.44 10.04 8.40
CA ALA A 207 5.07 11.25 9.13
C ALA A 207 3.58 11.26 9.46
N LEU A 208 2.70 10.93 8.50
CA LEU A 208 1.27 10.78 8.76
C LEU A 208 0.99 9.70 9.82
N MET A 209 1.65 8.54 9.73
CA MET A 209 1.52 7.49 10.74
C MET A 209 2.02 7.91 12.12
N THR A 210 3.05 8.77 12.18
CA THR A 210 3.55 9.34 13.43
C THR A 210 2.50 10.25 14.07
N VAL A 211 1.94 11.19 13.30
CA VAL A 211 0.87 12.09 13.76
C VAL A 211 -0.35 11.28 14.21
N LEU A 212 -0.79 10.30 13.42
CA LEU A 212 -1.96 9.49 13.76
C LEU A 212 -1.78 8.63 15.02
N ARG A 213 -0.56 8.17 15.32
CA ARG A 213 -0.27 7.50 16.60
C ARG A 213 -0.31 8.47 17.77
N GLN A 214 0.27 9.65 17.60
CA GLN A 214 0.29 10.68 18.65
C GLN A 214 -1.11 11.21 18.96
N ALA A 215 -1.99 11.20 17.96
CA ALA A 215 -3.43 11.49 18.09
C ALA A 215 -4.24 10.46 18.91
N LYS A 216 -3.62 9.35 19.38
CA LYS A 216 -4.20 8.26 20.21
C LYS A 216 -5.31 7.43 19.53
N LEU A 217 -5.81 6.41 20.27
CA LEU A 217 -6.64 5.26 19.84
C LEU A 217 -7.90 5.59 19.00
N GLY A 218 -8.49 6.79 19.14
CA GLY A 218 -9.65 7.22 18.34
C GLY A 218 -9.35 7.22 16.83
N ALA A 219 -8.12 7.55 16.44
CA ALA A 219 -7.67 7.55 15.06
C ALA A 219 -7.54 6.12 14.48
N LEU A 220 -7.04 5.18 15.28
CA LEU A 220 -6.86 3.78 14.87
C LEU A 220 -8.20 3.04 14.72
N ASN A 221 -9.16 3.31 15.60
CA ASN A 221 -10.50 2.72 15.53
C ASN A 221 -11.33 3.29 14.36
N ALA A 222 -11.14 4.57 14.03
CA ALA A 222 -11.76 5.20 12.86
C ALA A 222 -11.21 4.67 11.51
N LEU A 223 -9.95 4.24 11.48
CA LEU A 223 -9.31 3.61 10.32
C LEU A 223 -9.75 2.16 10.10
N GLN A 224 -10.12 1.46 11.18
CA GLN A 224 -10.57 0.07 11.14
C GLN A 224 -12.07 -0.08 10.91
N SER A 225 -12.88 0.89 11.36
CA SER A 225 -14.28 0.96 10.96
C SER A 225 -14.34 1.41 9.50
N GLY A 226 -14.89 0.56 8.62
CA GLY A 226 -15.22 0.90 7.22
C GLY A 226 -16.18 2.08 7.14
N THR A 227 -16.84 2.29 6.00
CA THR A 227 -17.74 3.43 5.65
C THR A 227 -18.97 3.66 6.56
N ALA A 228 -18.86 3.54 7.88
CA ALA A 228 -19.82 4.06 8.84
C ALA A 228 -19.98 5.57 8.60
N ASN A 229 -21.22 6.00 8.40
CA ASN A 229 -21.66 7.38 8.14
C ASN A 229 -21.36 7.96 6.74
N GLY A 230 -21.07 7.13 5.73
CA GLY A 230 -20.91 7.59 4.33
C GLY A 230 -19.62 8.36 4.04
N LEU A 231 -18.74 8.50 5.02
CA LEU A 231 -17.43 9.15 4.87
C LEU A 231 -16.36 8.17 4.39
N GLY A 232 -15.53 8.62 3.45
CA GLY A 232 -14.36 7.88 2.98
C GLY A 232 -13.23 7.86 4.02
N LEU A 233 -12.25 6.98 3.81
CA LEU A 233 -11.10 6.82 4.70
C LEU A 233 -10.31 8.13 4.91
N TYR A 234 -10.09 8.88 3.84
CA TYR A 234 -9.37 10.16 3.88
C TYR A 234 -10.15 11.27 4.59
N ASP A 235 -11.49 11.26 4.48
CA ASP A 235 -12.35 12.21 5.18
C ASP A 235 -12.21 12.02 6.70
N LYS A 236 -12.26 10.76 7.15
CA LYS A 236 -12.07 10.44 8.57
C LYS A 236 -10.70 10.89 9.08
N ILE A 237 -9.64 10.62 8.33
CA ILE A 237 -8.28 11.07 8.69
C ILE A 237 -8.24 12.60 8.77
N ALA A 238 -8.81 13.31 7.79
CA ALA A 238 -8.83 14.77 7.78
C ALA A 238 -9.58 15.34 8.99
N MET A 239 -10.72 14.75 9.35
CA MET A 239 -11.48 15.13 10.56
C MET A 239 -10.70 14.89 11.85
N ILE A 240 -10.01 13.75 11.96
CA ILE A 240 -9.16 13.45 13.12
C ILE A 240 -8.08 14.51 13.26
N LEU A 241 -7.38 14.84 12.17
CA LEU A 241 -6.29 15.80 12.20
C LEU A 241 -6.77 17.24 12.44
N ALA A 242 -7.98 17.59 11.98
CA ALA A 242 -8.57 18.90 12.22
C ALA A 242 -9.06 19.07 13.66
N ASN A 243 -9.51 17.98 14.29
CA ASN A 243 -9.92 17.96 15.68
C ASN A 243 -8.67 17.97 16.58
N ASN A 244 -8.00 19.12 16.65
CA ASN A 244 -6.76 19.39 17.38
C ASN A 244 -6.88 19.24 18.92
N ASN A 245 -7.95 18.65 19.44
CA ASN A 245 -8.17 18.38 20.86
C ASN A 245 -7.43 17.12 21.34
N PHE A 246 -6.14 17.01 21.02
CA PHE A 246 -5.29 15.94 21.53
C PHE A 246 -4.85 16.32 22.94
N HIS A 247 -5.64 15.92 23.95
CA HIS A 247 -5.52 16.30 25.38
C HIS A 247 -4.12 16.20 26.03
N THR A 248 -3.09 15.68 25.35
CA THR A 248 -1.73 15.47 25.90
C THR A 248 -0.56 15.96 25.04
N VAL A 249 -0.76 16.35 23.77
CA VAL A 249 0.35 16.76 22.87
C VAL A 249 -0.16 17.79 21.85
N ASP A 250 0.54 18.92 21.71
CA ASP A 250 0.31 19.85 20.59
C ASP A 250 0.86 19.25 19.29
N LEU A 251 -0.04 18.94 18.35
CA LEU A 251 0.29 18.39 17.05
C LEU A 251 0.23 19.43 15.93
N THR A 252 -0.03 20.70 16.23
CA THR A 252 -0.19 21.77 15.23
C THR A 252 1.05 21.90 14.34
N GLY A 253 2.24 21.95 14.94
CA GLY A 253 3.52 22.00 14.21
C GLY A 253 3.75 20.78 13.30
N PRO A 254 3.71 19.55 13.85
CA PRO A 254 3.81 18.32 13.05
C PRO A 254 2.78 18.19 11.92
N ILE A 255 1.52 18.57 12.17
CA ILE A 255 0.45 18.56 11.15
C ILE A 255 0.78 19.60 10.06
N ASN A 256 1.12 20.84 10.44
CA ASN A 256 1.49 21.88 9.48
C ASN A 256 2.68 21.50 8.61
N GLY A 257 3.74 20.94 9.20
CA GLY A 257 4.91 20.48 8.45
C GLY A 257 4.56 19.32 7.50
N LEU A 258 3.73 18.37 7.95
CA LEU A 258 3.22 17.30 7.08
C LEU A 258 2.44 17.85 5.88
N LEU A 259 1.47 18.73 6.12
CA LEU A 259 0.62 19.30 5.07
C LEU A 259 1.42 20.17 4.09
N ALA A 260 2.38 20.97 4.59
CA ALA A 260 3.27 21.75 3.75
C ALA A 260 4.14 20.86 2.85
N CYS A 261 4.70 19.78 3.40
CA CYS A 261 5.47 18.80 2.63
C CYS A 261 4.59 18.06 1.60
N MET A 262 3.36 17.71 1.94
CA MET A 262 2.39 17.11 1.00
C MET A 262 2.06 18.07 -0.15
N LEU A 263 1.82 19.35 0.15
CA LEU A 263 1.58 20.37 -0.86
C LEU A 263 2.80 20.58 -1.75
N ALA A 264 4.00 20.68 -1.17
CA ALA A 264 5.23 20.79 -1.94
C ALA A 264 5.45 19.58 -2.85
N PHE A 265 5.25 18.37 -2.33
CA PHE A 265 5.26 17.14 -3.12
C PHE A 265 4.28 17.22 -4.30
N ALA A 266 3.06 17.69 -4.06
CA ALA A 266 2.00 17.83 -5.06
C ALA A 266 2.19 19.02 -6.04
N GLY A 267 3.25 19.81 -5.91
CA GLY A 267 3.51 20.98 -6.77
C GLY A 267 2.87 22.31 -6.28
N TYR A 268 2.37 22.36 -5.06
CA TYR A 268 1.67 23.48 -4.44
C TYR A 268 2.48 24.19 -3.33
N ALA A 269 3.83 24.14 -3.39
CA ALA A 269 4.76 24.59 -2.34
C ALA A 269 4.59 26.04 -1.84
N ARG A 270 3.93 26.92 -2.61
CA ARG A 270 3.70 28.34 -2.25
C ARG A 270 2.38 28.58 -1.51
N THR A 271 1.60 27.54 -1.26
CA THR A 271 0.29 27.64 -0.60
C THR A 271 0.49 27.94 0.88
N LYS A 272 -0.07 29.05 1.37
CA LYS A 272 -0.07 29.37 2.79
C LYS A 272 -1.11 28.53 3.52
N ILE A 273 -0.70 27.86 4.60
CA ILE A 273 -1.63 27.20 5.52
C ILE A 273 -2.31 28.30 6.35
N LYS A 274 -3.63 28.42 6.21
CA LYS A 274 -4.42 29.45 6.91
C LYS A 274 -5.04 28.90 8.20
N GLU A 275 -5.80 27.82 8.09
CA GLU A 275 -6.52 27.18 9.19
C GLU A 275 -6.51 25.65 9.00
N LEU A 276 -6.38 24.91 10.10
CA LEU A 276 -6.41 23.44 10.11
C LEU A 276 -7.85 22.91 10.14
N SER A 277 -8.66 23.30 9.15
CA SER A 277 -10.00 22.75 8.99
C SER A 277 -9.96 21.37 8.31
N ALA A 278 -10.97 20.53 8.57
CA ALA A 278 -11.07 19.22 7.92
C ALA A 278 -11.14 19.35 6.40
N GLU A 279 -11.80 20.39 5.90
CA GLU A 279 -11.88 20.71 4.47
C GLU A 279 -10.51 21.03 3.86
N PHE A 280 -9.70 21.85 4.54
CA PHE A 280 -8.37 22.18 4.08
C PHE A 280 -7.47 20.95 4.06
N ILE A 281 -7.47 20.15 5.13
CA ILE A 281 -6.67 18.92 5.22
C ILE A 281 -7.08 17.91 4.14
N LYS A 282 -8.40 17.74 3.92
CA LYS A 282 -8.94 16.91 2.85
C LYS A 282 -8.45 17.38 1.48
N TRP A 283 -8.52 18.68 1.20
CA TRP A 283 -8.02 19.24 -0.05
C TRP A 283 -6.52 18.97 -0.28
N VAL A 284 -5.69 19.08 0.77
CA VAL A 284 -4.26 18.71 0.69
C VAL A 284 -4.08 17.23 0.34
N PHE A 285 -4.85 16.34 0.97
CA PHE A 285 -4.83 14.91 0.65
C PHE A 285 -5.25 14.65 -0.80
N GLU A 286 -6.33 15.29 -1.27
CA GLU A 286 -6.81 15.17 -2.64
C GLU A 286 -5.74 15.59 -3.65
N LYS A 287 -5.05 16.72 -3.45
CA LYS A 287 -3.96 17.16 -4.35
C LYS A 287 -2.81 16.18 -4.38
N THR A 288 -2.45 15.64 -3.23
CA THR A 288 -1.36 14.66 -3.12
C THR A 288 -1.73 13.34 -3.80
N LEU A 289 -2.94 12.84 -3.53
CA LEU A 289 -3.47 11.61 -4.13
C LEU A 289 -3.65 11.75 -5.64
N GLN A 290 -4.18 12.87 -6.13
CA GLN A 290 -4.30 13.16 -7.57
C GLN A 290 -2.96 13.07 -8.27
N MET A 291 -1.91 13.64 -7.67
CA MET A 291 -0.56 13.55 -8.24
C MET A 291 -0.06 12.10 -8.30
N VAL A 292 -0.12 11.38 -7.18
CA VAL A 292 0.37 10.00 -7.08
C VAL A 292 -0.40 9.08 -8.04
N ASN A 293 -1.73 9.20 -8.05
CA ASN A 293 -2.60 8.38 -8.88
C ASN A 293 -2.39 8.66 -10.36
N ARG A 294 -2.18 9.91 -10.76
CA ARG A 294 -1.85 10.24 -12.16
C ARG A 294 -0.58 9.52 -12.63
N ILE A 295 0.46 9.48 -11.79
CA ILE A 295 1.72 8.81 -12.16
C ILE A 295 1.57 7.28 -12.11
N ALA A 296 0.83 6.74 -11.14
CA ALA A 296 0.51 5.32 -11.08
C ALA A 296 -0.34 4.86 -12.29
N GLN A 297 -1.30 5.68 -12.73
CA GLN A 297 -2.09 5.43 -13.93
C GLN A 297 -1.20 5.37 -15.18
N GLN A 298 -0.21 6.26 -15.31
CA GLN A 298 0.76 6.18 -16.40
C GLN A 298 1.52 4.84 -16.38
N ALA A 299 1.92 4.37 -15.19
CA ALA A 299 2.63 3.10 -15.03
C ALA A 299 1.75 1.89 -15.38
N LEU A 300 0.51 1.88 -14.89
CA LEU A 300 -0.48 0.83 -15.18
C LEU A 300 -0.86 0.83 -16.65
N SER A 301 -0.94 2.00 -17.28
CA SER A 301 -1.30 2.10 -18.69
C SER A 301 -0.27 1.59 -19.68
N ALA A 302 0.96 1.41 -19.21
CA ALA A 302 2.03 0.87 -20.03
C ALA A 302 1.99 -0.67 -20.13
N VAL A 303 1.18 -1.36 -19.32
CA VAL A 303 1.21 -2.83 -19.10
C VAL A 303 0.55 -3.65 -20.23
N ASP A 304 0.12 -2.99 -21.30
CA ASP A 304 -0.53 -3.64 -22.46
C ASP A 304 0.41 -4.57 -23.27
#